data_AF-A0A6P0IUA5-F1
#
_entry.id   AF-A0A6P0IUA5-F1
#
_cell.length_a   1.000
_cell.length_b   1.000
_cell.length_c   1.000
_cell.angle_alpha   90.00
_cell.angle_beta   90.00
_cell.angle_gamma   90.00
#
_symmetry.space_group_name_H-M   'P 1'
#
loop_
_entity.id
_entity.type
_entity.pdbx_description
1 polymer ?
#
loop_
_entity_poly.entity_id
_entity_poly.type
_entity_poly.pdbx_seq_one_letter_code
_entity_poly.pdbx_strand_id
1 'polypeptide(L)' 'MMKNSDSKLKSKLNLETGSLTIVGTGIQLVSHLTLGAKAWIEQADKVLYALADPVTAKWLKELNATAEAL' A
#
# COMPACT_ATOMS: atom_id res chain seq x y z
N MET A 1 -10.37 -45.10 -1.66
CA MET A 1 -8.94 -44.74 -1.80
C MET A 1 -8.85 -43.53 -2.73
N MET A 2 -8.98 -42.32 -2.17
CA MET A 2 -8.99 -41.05 -2.93
C MET A 2 -8.29 -39.98 -2.09
N LYS A 3 -6.97 -39.86 -2.21
CA LYS A 3 -6.18 -38.73 -1.69
C LYS A 3 -4.87 -38.63 -2.46
N ASN A 4 -4.83 -37.83 -3.54
CA ASN A 4 -3.54 -37.33 -4.05
C ASN A 4 -3.66 -36.15 -5.03
N SER A 5 -4.82 -35.94 -5.66
CA SER A 5 -4.99 -34.88 -6.65
C SER A 5 -5.37 -33.52 -6.04
N ASP A 6 -6.14 -33.51 -4.95
CA ASP A 6 -6.63 -32.26 -4.33
C ASP A 6 -5.58 -31.51 -3.50
N SER A 7 -4.57 -32.21 -2.96
CA SER A 7 -3.51 -31.56 -2.16
C SER A 7 -2.51 -30.78 -3.02
N LYS A 8 -2.25 -31.24 -4.25
CA LYS A 8 -1.37 -30.57 -5.23
C LYS A 8 -1.98 -29.29 -5.82
N LEU A 9 -3.30 -29.20 -5.91
CA LEU A 9 -3.97 -27.97 -6.40
C LEU A 9 -3.88 -26.83 -5.38
N LYS A 10 -4.02 -27.15 -4.08
CA LYS A 10 -3.95 -26.15 -3.01
C LYS A 10 -2.55 -25.54 -2.84
N SER A 11 -1.48 -26.32 -3.03
CA SER A 11 -0.11 -25.80 -2.98
C SER A 11 0.27 -24.91 -4.16
N LYS A 12 -0.46 -24.98 -5.28
CA LYS A 12 -0.21 -24.20 -6.50
C LYS A 12 -0.99 -22.89 -6.57
N LEU A 13 -1.89 -22.66 -5.61
CA LEU A 13 -2.70 -21.45 -5.45
C LEU A 13 -2.25 -20.66 -4.20
N ASN A 14 -0.97 -20.70 -3.85
CA ASN A 14 -0.37 -19.66 -3.01
C ASN A 14 -0.46 -18.33 -3.75
N LEU A 15 -1.66 -17.76 -3.77
CA LEU A 15 -1.90 -16.36 -4.06
C LEU A 15 -1.26 -15.65 -2.88
N GLU A 16 0.01 -15.29 -3.00
CA GLU A 16 0.71 -14.49 -2.00
C GLU A 16 -0.19 -13.28 -1.69
N THR A 17 -0.78 -13.29 -0.49
CA THR A 17 -1.80 -12.33 -0.08
C THR A 17 -1.10 -11.08 0.38
N GLY A 18 -0.69 -10.27 -0.58
CA GLY A 18 0.00 -9.00 -0.33
C GLY A 18 0.31 -8.31 -1.64
N SER A 19 0.16 -6.99 -1.66
CA SER A 19 0.55 -6.17 -2.79
C SER A 19 1.30 -4.93 -2.30
N LEU A 20 2.18 -4.43 -3.16
CA LEU A 20 2.91 -3.19 -2.93
C LEU A 20 2.62 -2.24 -4.09
N THR A 21 2.02 -1.10 -3.77
CA THR A 21 1.78 -0.02 -4.72
C THR A 21 2.66 1.17 -4.35
N ILE A 22 3.53 1.59 -5.27
CA ILE A 22 4.38 2.78 -5.10
C ILE A 22 3.73 3.96 -5.81
N VAL A 23 3.55 5.07 -5.10
CA VAL A 23 2.99 6.31 -5.62
C VAL A 23 3.89 7.50 -5.28
N GLY A 24 3.79 8.57 -6.07
CA GLY A 24 4.45 9.84 -5.76
C GLY A 24 3.48 10.84 -5.12
N THR A 25 3.97 11.64 -4.17
CA THR A 25 3.24 12.78 -3.59
C THR A 25 3.31 14.04 -4.46
N GLY A 26 4.20 14.04 -5.45
CA GLY A 26 4.59 15.24 -6.17
C GLY A 26 5.50 16.14 -5.33
N ILE A 27 5.84 17.32 -5.89
CA ILE A 27 6.74 18.29 -5.27
C ILE A 27 5.97 19.28 -4.38
N GLN A 28 4.82 19.77 -4.86
CA GLN A 28 3.98 20.68 -4.09
C GLN A 28 2.90 19.89 -3.34
N LEU A 29 2.84 20.12 -2.03
CA LEU A 29 1.90 19.46 -1.12
C LEU A 29 0.46 19.60 -1.62
N VAL A 30 -0.27 18.48 -1.61
CA VAL A 30 -1.68 18.31 -2.00
C VAL A 30 -1.97 18.61 -3.47
N SER A 31 -1.45 19.69 -4.05
CA SER A 31 -1.76 20.10 -5.42
C SER A 31 -1.26 19.12 -6.49
N HIS A 32 -0.13 18.45 -6.23
CA HIS A 32 0.47 17.51 -7.19
C HIS A 32 0.10 16.05 -6.92
N LEU A 33 -0.64 15.76 -5.84
CA LEU A 33 -1.08 14.39 -5.57
C LEU A 33 -2.22 14.04 -6.53
N THR A 34 -2.08 12.95 -7.28
CA THR A 34 -3.16 12.47 -8.13
C THR A 34 -4.27 11.85 -7.30
N LEU A 35 -5.51 11.91 -7.78
CA LEU A 35 -6.66 11.27 -7.11
C LEU A 35 -6.46 9.75 -6.94
N GLY A 36 -5.83 9.10 -7.91
CA GLY A 36 -5.49 7.68 -7.82
C GLY A 36 -4.47 7.39 -6.72
N ALA A 37 -3.42 8.23 -6.59
CA ALA A 37 -2.45 8.08 -5.52
C ALA A 37 -3.08 8.28 -4.14
N LYS A 38 -3.94 9.29 -4.00
CA LYS A 38 -4.71 9.52 -2.76
C LYS A 38 -5.54 8.29 -2.39
N ALA A 39 -6.28 7.74 -3.35
CA ALA A 39 -7.12 6.56 -3.12
C ALA A 39 -6.31 5.34 -2.67
N TRP A 40 -5.11 5.13 -3.23
CA TRP A 40 -4.22 4.05 -2.78
C TRP A 40 -3.70 4.26 -1.35
N ILE A 41 -3.37 5.50 -0.98
CA ILE A 41 -2.91 5.83 0.38
C ILE A 41 -4.03 5.59 1.41
N GLU A 42 -5.25 6.03 1.11
CA GLU A 42 -6.40 5.92 2.03
C GLU A 42 -6.83 4.46 2.27
N GLN A 43 -6.69 3.58 1.28
CA GLN A 43 -7.14 2.18 1.36
C GLN A 43 -6.06 1.21 1.84
N ALA A 44 -4.79 1.60 1.89
CA ALA A 44 -3.70 0.70 2.23
C ALA A 44 -3.76 0.26 3.71
N ASP A 45 -3.47 -1.02 3.96
CA ASP A 45 -3.31 -1.56 5.31
C ASP A 45 -2.11 -0.94 6.05
N LYS A 46 -1.08 -0.56 5.29
CA LYS A 46 0.12 0.11 5.79
C LYS A 46 0.64 1.12 4.78
N VAL A 47 1.04 2.30 5.26
CA VAL A 47 1.69 3.33 4.45
C VAL A 47 3.11 3.56 4.95
N LEU A 48 4.08 3.42 4.07
CA LEU A 48 5.49 3.74 4.31
C LEU A 48 5.87 4.92 3.43
N TYR A 49 6.60 5.90 3.97
CA TYR A 49 6.99 7.09 3.21
C TYR A 49 8.45 7.48 3.42
N ALA A 50 9.04 8.06 2.37
CA ALA A 50 10.33 8.73 2.40
C ALA A 50 10.13 10.16 1.86
N LEU A 51 9.93 11.10 2.77
CA LEU A 51 9.58 12.49 2.44
C LEU A 51 10.61 13.44 3.02
N ALA A 52 10.93 14.49 2.28
CA ALA A 52 11.84 15.54 2.74
C ALA A 52 11.17 16.55 3.68
N ASP A 53 9.83 16.70 3.60
CA ASP A 53 9.11 17.72 4.33
C ASP A 53 8.17 17.13 5.42
N PRO A 54 8.18 17.70 6.63
CA PRO A 54 7.40 17.17 7.76
C PRO A 54 5.90 17.48 7.65
N VAL A 55 5.49 18.44 6.80
CA VAL A 55 4.09 18.82 6.65
C VAL A 55 3.33 17.76 5.86
N THR A 56 3.89 17.28 4.76
CA THR A 56 3.37 16.15 3.99
C THR A 56 3.32 14.89 4.85
N ALA A 57 4.34 14.64 5.69
CA ALA A 57 4.33 13.51 6.61
C ALA A 57 3.16 13.59 7.63
N LYS A 58 2.86 14.77 8.15
CA LYS A 58 1.69 14.97 9.03
C LYS A 58 0.38 14.74 8.28
N TRP A 59 0.27 15.31 7.08
CA TRP A 59 -0.93 15.15 6.25
C TRP A 59 -1.17 13.70 5.82
N LEU A 60 -0.12 12.92 5.51
CA LEU A 60 -0.25 11.49 5.26
C LEU A 60 -0.86 10.73 6.45
N LYS A 61 -0.53 11.12 7.68
CA LYS A 61 -1.13 10.53 8.89
C LYS A 61 -2.61 10.89 9.06
N GLU A 62 -3.05 12.01 8.49
CA GLU A 62 -4.48 12.39 8.45
C GLU A 62 -5.22 11.56 7.40
N LEU A 63 -4.58 11.19 6.29
CA LEU A 63 -5.14 10.30 5.25
C LEU A 63 -5.16 8.84 5.67
N ASN A 64 -4.12 8.38 6.38
CA ASN A 64 -4.01 7.02 6.87
C ASN A 64 -3.21 6.99 8.19
N ALA A 65 -3.87 6.59 9.28
CA ALA A 65 -3.27 6.58 10.61
C ALA A 65 -2.07 5.62 10.76
N THR A 66 -1.90 4.68 9.83
CA THR A 66 -0.80 3.70 9.85
C THR A 66 0.50 4.24 9.23
N ALA A 67 0.46 5.45 8.65
CA ALA A 67 1.57 6.05 7.93
C ALA A 67 2.81 6.29 8.81
N GLU A 68 3.95 5.73 8.40
CA GLU A 68 5.24 5.90 9.07
C GLU A 68 6.40 6.09 8.09
N ALA A 69 7.48 6.69 8.59
CA ALA A 69 8.70 6.87 7.81
C ALA A 69 9.37 5.51 7.57
N LEU A 70 9.89 5.31 6.36
CA LEU A 70 10.72 4.16 5.99
C LEU A 70 12.11 4.24 6.65
#